data_AF-A0ABD5X7Y7-F1
#
_entry.id   AF-A0ABD5X7Y7-F1
#
_cell.length_a   1.000
_cell.length_b   1.000
_cell.length_c   1.000
_cell.angle_alpha   90.00
_cell.angle_beta   90.00
_cell.angle_gamma   90.00
#
_symmetry.space_group_name_H-M   'P 1'
#
loop_
_entity.id
_entity.type
_entity.pdbx_description
1 polymer ?
#
loop_
_entity_poly.entity_id
_entity_poly.type
_entity_poly.pdbx_seq_one_letter_code
_entity_poly.pdbx_strand_id
1 'polypeptide(L)'
;MSTRHENTVLRDIARGVVFLGGLAVTAMSMASGFIWASQSKVVLVYVAGFLSWTGYLVAHYGVTGVFVDDANGPEQKGTADKAESGHQDSGAAADTNWSLLGVLTQLRAIAPANPVRAVGFVAGIGILVVGIAVLAWYVRHENHLLGNIGSGMFLGGYVLAHYFDTGKPL
;
A
#
# COMPACT_ATOMS: atom_id res chain seq x y z
N MET A 1 15.91 33.86 13.55
CA MET A 1 15.98 32.38 13.64
C MET A 1 14.58 31.71 13.68
N SER A 2 13.49 32.44 13.96
CA SER A 2 12.11 31.90 14.00
C SER A 2 11.49 31.55 12.64
N THR A 3 11.78 32.31 11.59
CA THR A 3 11.11 32.20 10.27
C THR A 3 11.45 30.94 9.48
N ARG A 4 12.64 30.34 9.71
CA ARG A 4 13.06 29.11 9.00
C ARG A 4 12.28 27.88 9.49
N HIS A 5 11.96 27.82 10.77
CA HIS A 5 11.24 26.71 11.37
C HIS A 5 9.76 26.72 10.97
N GLU A 6 9.14 27.89 10.94
CA GLU A 6 7.74 28.09 10.52
C GLU A 6 7.51 27.66 9.06
N ASN A 7 8.43 28.05 8.16
CA ASN A 7 8.38 27.65 6.74
C ASN A 7 8.62 26.15 6.50
N THR A 8 9.17 25.43 7.48
CA THR A 8 9.38 23.98 7.39
C THR A 8 8.10 23.25 7.81
N VAL A 9 7.53 23.65 8.95
CA VAL A 9 6.27 23.08 9.46
C VAL A 9 5.11 23.26 8.47
N LEU A 10 4.93 24.46 7.90
CA LEU A 10 3.87 24.71 6.93
C LEU A 10 3.99 23.85 5.67
N ARG A 11 5.23 23.57 5.24
CA ARG A 11 5.50 22.71 4.08
C ARG A 11 5.20 21.25 4.40
N ASP A 12 5.56 20.78 5.58
CA ASP A 12 5.30 19.41 6.00
C ASP A 12 3.80 19.16 6.19
N ILE A 13 3.07 20.14 6.73
CA ILE A 13 1.60 20.11 6.80
C ILE A 13 1.01 20.07 5.40
N ALA A 14 1.44 20.96 4.49
CA ALA A 14 0.93 21.00 3.13
C ALA A 14 1.17 19.67 2.39
N ARG A 15 2.35 19.07 2.55
CA ARG A 15 2.69 17.74 2.01
C ARG A 15 1.78 16.65 2.57
N GLY A 16 1.55 16.66 3.89
CA GLY A 16 0.63 15.73 4.54
C GLY A 16 -0.81 15.87 4.04
N VAL A 17 -1.28 17.10 3.83
CA VAL A 17 -2.62 17.36 3.27
C VAL A 17 -2.74 16.85 1.84
N VAL A 18 -1.73 17.08 0.99
CA VAL A 18 -1.70 16.57 -0.39
C VAL A 18 -1.68 15.04 -0.40
N PHE A 19 -0.84 14.43 0.44
CA PHE A 19 -0.78 12.98 0.60
C PHE A 19 -2.14 12.38 0.99
N LEU A 20 -2.74 12.88 2.07
CA LEU A 20 -4.02 12.36 2.57
C LEU A 20 -5.15 12.60 1.58
N GLY A 21 -5.17 13.77 0.92
CA GLY A 21 -6.15 14.08 -0.11
C GLY A 21 -6.07 13.14 -1.31
N GLY A 22 -4.86 12.91 -1.84
CA GLY A 22 -4.62 11.97 -2.93
C GLY A 22 -5.03 10.54 -2.55
N LEU A 23 -4.61 10.08 -1.37
CA LEU A 23 -4.93 8.74 -0.85
C LEU A 23 -6.45 8.55 -0.69
N ALA A 24 -7.15 9.58 -0.20
CA ALA A 24 -8.61 9.54 -0.06
C ALA A 24 -9.30 9.42 -1.42
N VAL A 25 -8.85 10.17 -2.44
CA VAL A 25 -9.34 10.02 -3.82
C VAL A 25 -9.09 8.60 -4.33
N THR A 26 -7.87 8.07 -4.17
CA THR A 26 -7.53 6.70 -4.55
C THR A 26 -8.47 5.68 -3.93
N ALA A 27 -8.70 5.80 -2.62
CA ALA A 27 -9.56 4.91 -1.86
C ALA A 27 -11.00 4.96 -2.35
N MET A 28 -11.57 6.16 -2.48
CA MET A 28 -12.96 6.35 -2.88
C MET A 28 -13.21 5.91 -4.32
N SER A 29 -12.29 6.21 -5.22
CA SER A 29 -12.37 5.79 -6.62
C SER A 29 -12.24 4.28 -6.76
N MET A 30 -11.32 3.64 -6.03
CA MET A 30 -11.18 2.18 -6.01
C MET A 30 -12.47 1.49 -5.53
N ALA A 31 -13.03 1.93 -4.39
CA ALA A 31 -14.28 1.38 -3.85
C ALA A 31 -15.46 1.57 -4.83
N SER A 32 -15.59 2.77 -5.41
CA SER A 32 -16.64 3.08 -6.38
C SER A 32 -16.50 2.25 -7.65
N GLY A 33 -15.27 2.00 -8.11
CA GLY A 33 -14.98 1.12 -9.24
C GLY A 33 -15.50 -0.30 -9.03
N PHE A 34 -15.29 -0.89 -7.84
CA PHE A 34 -15.79 -2.22 -7.54
C PHE A 34 -17.32 -2.30 -7.49
N ILE A 35 -17.99 -1.29 -6.92
CA ILE A 35 -19.46 -1.22 -6.89
C ILE A 35 -20.03 -1.05 -8.31
N TRP A 36 -19.42 -0.19 -9.14
CA TRP A 36 -19.85 -0.04 -10.53
C TRP A 36 -19.58 -1.29 -11.37
N ALA A 37 -18.51 -2.03 -11.06
CA ALA A 37 -18.25 -3.32 -11.68
C ALA A 37 -19.34 -4.36 -11.33
N SER A 38 -19.81 -4.41 -10.08
CA SER A 38 -20.92 -5.32 -9.71
C SER A 38 -22.23 -4.95 -10.41
N GLN A 39 -22.41 -3.68 -10.78
CA GLN A 39 -23.56 -3.18 -11.54
C GLN A 39 -23.36 -3.27 -13.08
N SER A 40 -22.28 -3.86 -13.57
CA SER A 40 -21.93 -3.91 -15.01
C SER A 40 -21.77 -2.54 -15.70
N LYS A 41 -21.46 -1.47 -14.93
CA LYS A 41 -21.28 -0.11 -15.45
C LYS A 41 -19.84 0.15 -15.90
N VAL A 42 -19.42 -0.53 -16.98
CA VAL A 42 -18.03 -0.59 -17.44
C VAL A 42 -17.38 0.80 -17.60
N VAL A 43 -18.06 1.77 -18.22
CA VAL A 43 -17.50 3.13 -18.43
C VAL A 43 -17.14 3.80 -17.11
N LEU A 44 -17.95 3.64 -16.08
CA LEU A 44 -17.68 4.22 -14.76
C LEU A 44 -16.51 3.53 -14.07
N VAL A 45 -16.29 2.23 -14.31
CA VAL A 45 -15.11 1.51 -13.80
C VAL A 45 -13.82 2.11 -14.36
N TYR A 46 -13.79 2.48 -15.65
CA TYR A 46 -12.64 3.16 -16.24
C TYR A 46 -12.39 4.54 -15.62
N VAL A 47 -13.46 5.32 -15.41
CA VAL A 47 -13.36 6.63 -14.73
C VAL A 47 -12.82 6.46 -13.30
N ALA A 48 -13.34 5.47 -12.57
CA ALA A 48 -12.84 5.12 -11.24
C ALA A 48 -11.36 4.71 -11.27
N GLY A 49 -10.95 3.85 -12.21
CA GLY A 49 -9.55 3.44 -12.36
C GLY A 49 -8.62 4.63 -12.63
N PHE A 50 -9.02 5.51 -13.55
CA PHE A 50 -8.26 6.73 -13.87
C PHE A 50 -8.12 7.67 -12.68
N LEU A 51 -9.22 7.93 -11.95
CA LEU A 51 -9.18 8.77 -10.75
C LEU A 51 -8.38 8.12 -9.62
N SER A 52 -8.45 6.79 -9.48
CA SER A 52 -7.69 6.06 -8.49
C SER A 52 -6.18 6.20 -8.72
N TRP A 53 -5.76 6.00 -9.97
CA TRP A 53 -4.39 6.22 -10.42
C TRP A 53 -3.92 7.67 -10.23
N THR A 54 -4.74 8.64 -10.64
CA THR A 54 -4.42 10.07 -10.49
C THR A 54 -4.28 10.46 -9.02
N GLY A 55 -5.18 9.99 -8.15
CA GLY A 55 -5.10 10.20 -6.71
C GLY A 55 -3.81 9.63 -6.11
N TYR A 56 -3.36 8.47 -6.60
CA TYR A 56 -2.14 7.83 -6.12
C TYR A 56 -0.92 8.65 -6.51
N LEU A 57 -0.83 9.12 -7.76
CA LEU A 57 0.25 9.99 -8.20
C LEU A 57 0.33 11.29 -7.40
N VAL A 58 -0.81 11.89 -7.08
CA VAL A 58 -0.85 13.09 -6.24
C VAL A 58 -0.39 12.78 -4.81
N ALA A 59 -0.83 11.65 -4.25
CA ALA A 59 -0.42 11.23 -2.92
C ALA A 59 1.10 11.01 -2.84
N HIS A 60 1.63 10.23 -3.79
CA HIS A 60 3.06 9.96 -3.94
C HIS A 60 3.85 11.26 -4.09
N TYR A 61 3.43 12.15 -5.00
CA TYR A 61 4.08 13.43 -5.20
C TYR A 61 4.09 14.31 -3.94
N GLY A 62 3.02 14.30 -3.14
CA GLY A 62 2.95 15.02 -1.88
C GLY A 62 4.05 14.60 -0.90
N VAL A 63 4.49 13.36 -0.96
CA VAL A 63 5.50 12.77 -0.07
C VAL A 63 6.90 12.88 -0.67
N THR A 64 7.08 12.39 -1.90
CA THR A 64 8.40 12.20 -2.52
C THR A 64 8.86 13.44 -3.28
N GLY A 65 7.93 14.31 -3.68
CA GLY A 65 8.19 15.42 -4.61
C GLY A 65 8.37 14.98 -6.05
N VAL A 66 8.12 13.71 -6.37
CA VAL A 66 8.25 13.11 -7.71
C VAL A 66 6.97 12.33 -8.04
N PHE A 67 6.51 12.39 -9.29
CA PHE A 67 5.27 11.70 -9.70
C PHE A 67 5.48 10.21 -9.99
N VAL A 68 6.61 9.85 -10.60
CA VAL A 68 6.96 8.48 -10.99
C VAL A 68 8.44 8.29 -10.71
N ASP A 69 8.80 7.22 -10.01
CA ASP A 69 10.20 6.90 -9.74
C ASP A 69 10.97 6.66 -11.05
N ASP A 70 12.18 7.23 -11.16
CA ASP A 70 13.08 6.92 -12.27
C ASP A 70 13.52 5.46 -12.16
N ALA A 71 12.97 4.60 -13.02
CA ALA A 71 13.34 3.18 -13.11
C ALA A 71 14.82 2.95 -13.50
N ASN A 72 15.58 4.01 -13.83
CA ASN A 72 16.95 3.96 -14.33
C ASN A 72 17.95 4.86 -13.55
N GLY A 73 17.65 5.21 -12.30
CA GLY A 73 18.64 5.87 -11.42
C GLY A 73 19.88 5.00 -11.20
N PRO A 74 21.08 5.59 -10.98
CA PRO A 74 22.35 4.85 -11.04
C PRO A 74 22.34 3.68 -10.06
N GLU A 75 22.71 2.51 -10.59
CA GLU A 75 22.97 1.27 -9.87
C GLU A 75 23.42 1.54 -8.43
N GLN A 76 22.68 0.99 -7.48
CA GLN A 76 23.19 0.73 -6.14
C GLN A 76 24.27 -0.35 -6.26
N LYS A 77 25.47 0.04 -6.72
CA LYS A 77 26.68 -0.78 -6.69
C LYS A 77 27.22 -0.83 -5.27
N GLY A 78 27.13 -2.02 -4.67
CA GLY A 78 27.78 -2.40 -3.41
C GLY A 78 26.76 -2.62 -2.30
N THR A 79 26.43 -3.84 -1.87
CA THR A 79 27.23 -5.07 -1.77
C THR A 79 26.46 -6.28 -2.29
N ALA A 80 26.75 -6.67 -3.53
CA ALA A 80 26.63 -8.04 -3.96
C ALA A 80 27.97 -8.72 -3.67
N ASP A 81 28.05 -9.43 -2.55
CA ASP A 81 28.96 -10.56 -2.41
C ASP A 81 28.36 -11.58 -1.43
N LYS A 82 28.22 -12.80 -1.94
CA LYS A 82 27.62 -14.02 -1.37
C LYS A 82 26.10 -14.07 -1.20
N ALA A 83 25.45 -14.49 -2.27
CA ALA A 83 24.88 -15.86 -2.30
C ALA A 83 24.59 -16.28 -3.75
N GLU A 84 25.61 -16.80 -4.44
CA GLU A 84 25.35 -17.73 -5.54
C GLU A 84 24.84 -19.05 -4.95
N SER A 85 23.67 -19.50 -5.40
CA SER A 85 23.52 -20.72 -6.21
C SER A 85 22.17 -21.38 -5.98
N GLY A 86 21.58 -21.87 -7.08
CA GLY A 86 20.52 -22.86 -7.01
C GLY A 86 19.24 -22.49 -7.75
N HIS A 87 19.33 -22.36 -9.08
CA HIS A 87 18.19 -22.75 -9.90
C HIS A 87 18.00 -24.26 -9.71
N GLN A 88 16.95 -24.66 -9.00
CA GLN A 88 16.46 -26.03 -8.98
C GLN A 88 14.99 -25.99 -9.38
N ASP A 89 14.76 -26.33 -10.65
CA ASP A 89 13.50 -26.86 -11.11
C ASP A 89 13.11 -28.03 -10.21
N SER A 90 12.03 -27.85 -9.47
CA SER A 90 11.28 -28.97 -8.92
C SER A 90 9.81 -28.61 -8.96
N GLY A 91 9.14 -29.12 -9.99
CA GLY A 91 7.72 -29.41 -9.93
C GLY A 91 7.49 -30.37 -8.76
N ALA A 92 7.14 -29.81 -7.61
CA ALA A 92 6.58 -30.51 -6.49
C ALA A 92 5.11 -30.08 -6.42
N ALA A 93 4.22 -31.06 -6.50
CA ALA A 93 2.79 -30.87 -6.38
C ALA A 93 2.49 -29.96 -5.19
N ALA A 94 1.60 -28.97 -5.40
CA ALA A 94 1.07 -28.12 -4.35
C ALA A 94 0.47 -29.00 -3.23
N ASP A 95 1.27 -29.26 -2.21
CA ASP A 95 0.85 -29.74 -0.91
C ASP A 95 0.29 -28.53 -0.16
N THR A 96 -0.98 -28.24 -0.44
CA THR A 96 -1.79 -27.18 0.15
C THR A 96 -2.08 -27.45 1.64
N ASN A 97 -1.05 -27.68 2.45
CA ASN A 97 -1.19 -27.76 3.91
C ASN A 97 -0.86 -26.39 4.51
N TRP A 98 -1.81 -25.46 4.39
CA TRP A 98 -1.75 -24.14 5.01
C TRP A 98 -1.75 -24.31 6.54
N SER A 99 -0.56 -24.41 7.12
CA SER A 99 -0.40 -24.41 8.58
C SER A 99 -0.13 -22.98 9.06
N LEU A 100 -0.79 -22.58 10.14
CA LEU A 100 -0.56 -21.29 10.80
C LEU A 100 0.93 -21.09 11.14
N LEU A 101 1.63 -22.18 11.50
CA LEU A 101 3.07 -22.18 11.76
C LEU A 101 3.91 -21.88 10.51
N GLY A 102 3.55 -22.42 9.34
CA GLY A 102 4.21 -22.10 8.06
C GLY A 102 4.09 -20.62 7.71
N VAL A 103 2.90 -20.05 7.88
CA VAL A 103 2.65 -18.61 7.66
C VAL A 103 3.45 -17.75 8.63
N LEU A 104 3.48 -18.12 9.92
CA LEU A 104 4.27 -17.40 10.93
C LEU A 104 5.78 -17.47 10.65
N THR A 105 6.25 -18.60 10.11
CA THR A 105 7.67 -18.78 9.77
C THR A 105 8.05 -17.93 8.55
N GLN A 106 7.19 -17.88 7.52
CA GLN A 106 7.37 -16.97 6.37
C GLN A 106 7.28 -15.50 6.79
N LEU A 107 6.32 -15.14 7.64
CA LEU A 107 6.21 -13.78 8.18
C LEU A 107 7.44 -13.39 8.98
N ARG A 108 8.01 -14.30 9.78
CA ARG A 108 9.26 -14.05 10.51
C ARG A 108 10.45 -13.87 9.57
N ALA A 109 10.50 -14.58 8.45
CA ALA A 109 11.56 -14.45 7.47
C ALA A 109 11.51 -13.11 6.71
N ILE A 110 10.31 -12.53 6.57
CA ILE A 110 10.09 -11.28 5.83
C ILE A 110 10.07 -10.06 6.77
N ALA A 111 9.66 -10.23 8.02
CA ALA A 111 9.48 -9.12 8.95
C ALA A 111 10.82 -8.43 9.32
N PRO A 112 10.79 -7.10 9.54
CA PRO A 112 11.96 -6.35 10.00
C PRO A 112 12.57 -6.92 11.28
N ALA A 113 13.91 -6.96 11.37
CA ALA A 113 14.60 -7.46 12.57
C ALA A 113 14.33 -6.62 13.84
N ASN A 114 13.96 -5.35 13.68
CA ASN A 114 13.60 -4.49 14.80
C ASN A 114 12.17 -4.81 15.28
N PRO A 115 11.96 -5.09 16.57
CA PRO A 115 10.66 -5.55 17.09
C PRO A 115 9.54 -4.52 16.94
N VAL A 116 9.83 -3.22 17.09
CA VAL A 116 8.83 -2.16 16.90
C VAL A 116 8.38 -2.09 15.45
N ARG A 117 9.34 -2.23 14.51
CA ARG A 117 9.06 -2.27 13.08
C ARG A 117 8.29 -3.52 12.68
N ALA A 118 8.63 -4.67 13.25
CA ALA A 118 7.89 -5.91 13.03
C ALA A 118 6.42 -5.79 13.49
N VAL A 119 6.18 -5.23 14.68
CA VAL A 119 4.82 -5.01 15.19
C VAL A 119 4.04 -4.07 14.27
N GLY A 120 4.63 -2.94 13.86
CA GLY A 120 3.99 -2.00 12.94
C GLY A 120 3.68 -2.61 11.57
N PHE A 121 4.61 -3.39 11.02
CA PHE A 121 4.44 -4.13 9.76
C PHE A 121 3.27 -5.12 9.84
N VAL A 122 3.25 -5.97 10.86
CA VAL A 122 2.19 -6.97 11.07
C VAL A 122 0.84 -6.30 11.33
N ALA A 123 0.80 -5.21 12.11
CA ALA A 123 -0.41 -4.44 12.32
C ALA A 123 -0.94 -3.85 11.01
N GLY A 124 -0.06 -3.31 10.16
CA GLY A 124 -0.41 -2.81 8.82
C GLY A 124 -1.02 -3.90 7.94
N ILE A 125 -0.42 -5.10 7.91
CA ILE A 125 -0.99 -6.27 7.21
C ILE A 125 -2.36 -6.62 7.77
N GLY A 126 -2.52 -6.66 9.09
CA GLY A 126 -3.80 -6.94 9.73
C GLY A 126 -4.89 -5.96 9.29
N ILE A 127 -4.60 -4.66 9.34
CA ILE A 127 -5.52 -3.60 8.89
C ILE A 127 -5.85 -3.77 7.39
N LEU A 128 -4.84 -4.06 6.56
CA LEU A 128 -5.00 -4.27 5.12
C LEU A 128 -5.97 -5.43 4.85
N VAL A 129 -5.75 -6.59 5.47
CA VAL A 129 -6.57 -7.79 5.28
C VAL A 129 -8.01 -7.56 5.74
N VAL A 130 -8.19 -6.92 6.90
CA VAL A 130 -9.53 -6.55 7.39
C VAL A 130 -10.20 -5.57 6.42
N GLY A 131 -9.46 -4.61 5.87
CA GLY A 131 -9.94 -3.67 4.86
C GLY A 131 -10.49 -4.36 3.62
N ILE A 132 -9.80 -5.39 3.10
CA ILE A 132 -10.28 -6.20 1.96
C ILE A 132 -11.61 -6.87 2.30
N ALA A 133 -11.71 -7.50 3.48
CA ALA A 133 -12.92 -8.19 3.88
C ALA A 133 -14.12 -7.23 4.01
N VAL A 134 -13.90 -6.08 4.65
CA VAL A 134 -14.91 -5.02 4.80
C VAL A 134 -15.33 -4.49 3.41
N LEU A 135 -14.37 -4.17 2.55
CA LEU A 135 -14.63 -3.67 1.20
C LEU A 135 -15.46 -4.68 0.39
N ALA A 136 -15.05 -5.95 0.34
CA ALA A 136 -15.76 -6.99 -0.40
C ALA A 136 -17.20 -7.17 0.11
N TRP A 137 -17.40 -7.14 1.44
CA TRP A 137 -18.72 -7.22 2.04
C TRP A 137 -19.61 -6.05 1.59
N TYR A 138 -19.13 -4.82 1.65
CA TYR A 138 -19.93 -3.65 1.34
C TYR A 138 -20.08 -3.35 -0.16
N VAL A 139 -19.15 -3.83 -0.99
CA VAL A 139 -19.34 -3.86 -2.45
C VAL A 139 -20.56 -4.70 -2.80
N ARG A 140 -20.73 -5.87 -2.17
CA ARG A 140 -21.92 -6.72 -2.36
C ARG A 140 -23.23 -6.02 -1.97
N HIS A 141 -23.17 -5.09 -1.01
CA HIS A 141 -24.33 -4.31 -0.56
C HIS A 141 -24.46 -2.97 -1.28
N GLU A 142 -23.62 -2.69 -2.28
CA GLU A 142 -23.56 -1.42 -3.02
C GLU A 142 -23.47 -0.18 -2.12
N ASN A 143 -22.89 -0.33 -0.92
CA ASN A 143 -22.77 0.74 0.06
C ASN A 143 -21.43 1.47 -0.13
N HIS A 144 -21.49 2.61 -0.82
CA HIS A 144 -20.31 3.42 -1.11
C HIS A 144 -19.59 3.93 0.16
N LEU A 145 -20.32 4.34 1.20
CA LEU A 145 -19.70 4.91 2.40
C LEU A 145 -18.83 3.88 3.13
N LEU A 146 -19.38 2.69 3.38
CA LEU A 146 -18.68 1.63 4.08
C LEU A 146 -17.65 0.93 3.17
N GLY A 147 -17.90 0.89 1.86
CA GLY A 147 -16.90 0.52 0.86
C GLY A 147 -15.68 1.46 0.89
N ASN A 148 -15.89 2.77 0.98
CA ASN A 148 -14.80 3.74 1.12
C ASN A 148 -13.99 3.53 2.40
N ILE A 149 -14.64 3.18 3.52
CA ILE A 149 -13.95 2.82 4.76
C ILE A 149 -13.09 1.55 4.55
N GLY A 150 -13.64 0.50 3.95
CA GLY A 150 -12.89 -0.72 3.64
C GLY A 150 -11.67 -0.47 2.74
N SER A 151 -11.86 0.32 1.68
CA SER A 151 -10.78 0.73 0.76
C SER A 151 -9.73 1.61 1.46
N GLY A 152 -10.16 2.53 2.31
CA GLY A 152 -9.27 3.36 3.13
C GLY A 152 -8.45 2.53 4.12
N MET A 153 -9.05 1.52 4.76
CA MET A 153 -8.34 0.57 5.60
C MET A 153 -7.34 -0.27 4.79
N PHE A 154 -7.75 -0.74 3.60
CA PHE A 154 -6.87 -1.50 2.71
C PHE A 154 -5.60 -0.70 2.34
N LEU A 155 -5.78 0.51 1.81
CA LEU A 155 -4.67 1.38 1.42
C LEU A 155 -3.87 1.88 2.63
N GLY A 156 -4.55 2.29 3.70
CA GLY A 156 -3.89 2.75 4.93
C GLY A 156 -3.07 1.64 5.61
N GLY A 157 -3.56 0.40 5.60
CA GLY A 157 -2.82 -0.76 6.07
C GLY A 157 -1.57 -1.02 5.22
N TYR A 158 -1.67 -0.88 3.90
CA TYR A 158 -0.51 -0.95 3.00
C TYR A 158 0.52 0.14 3.28
N VAL A 159 0.09 1.39 3.45
CA VAL A 159 0.96 2.53 3.82
C VAL A 159 1.71 2.24 5.12
N LEU A 160 1.00 1.76 6.14
CA LEU A 160 1.57 1.46 7.43
C LEU A 160 2.59 0.32 7.33
N ALA A 161 2.23 -0.77 6.66
CA ALA A 161 3.10 -1.91 6.46
C ALA A 161 4.38 -1.51 5.71
N HIS A 162 4.24 -0.78 4.60
CA HIS A 162 5.36 -0.29 3.81
C HIS A 162 6.29 0.60 4.64
N TYR A 163 5.75 1.56 5.38
CA TYR A 163 6.57 2.47 6.19
C TYR A 163 7.39 1.71 7.23
N PHE A 164 6.79 0.74 7.93
CA PHE A 164 7.52 -0.03 8.93
C PHE A 164 8.53 -1.01 8.31
N ASP A 165 8.31 -1.49 7.10
CA ASP A 165 9.22 -2.38 6.37
C ASP A 165 10.41 -1.65 5.73
N THR A 166 10.18 -0.51 5.09
CA THR A 166 11.23 0.22 4.34
C THR A 166 11.81 1.41 5.11
N GLY A 167 11.10 1.91 6.12
CA GLY A 167 11.41 3.16 6.81
C GLY A 167 11.13 4.41 5.96
N LYS A 168 10.54 4.23 4.78
CA LYS A 168 10.24 5.30 3.82
C LYS A 168 8.73 5.44 3.67
N PRO A 169 8.22 6.68 3.51
CA PRO A 169 6.83 6.89 3.14
C PRO A 169 6.61 6.49 1.66
N LEU A 170 5.35 6.19 1.33
CA LEU A 170 4.91 5.74 -0.01
C LEU A 170 5.00 6.80 -1.10
#